data_AF-A0A1G2F072-F1
#
_entry.id   AF-A0A1G2F072-F1
#
_cell.length_a   1.000
_cell.length_b   1.000
_cell.length_c   1.000
_cell.angle_alpha   90.00
_cell.angle_beta   90.00
_cell.angle_gamma   90.00
#
_symmetry.space_group_name_H-M   'P 1'
#
loop_
_entity.id
_entity.type
_entity.pdbx_description
1 polymer ?
#
loop_
_entity_poly.entity_id
_entity_poly.type
_entity_poly.pdbx_seq_one_letter_code
_entity_poly.pdbx_strand_id
1 'polypeptide(L)'
;MMRFESTMPMREGRINEVFLVGRPKFKKETPPEIKRALETRGQEKTGQLFGYVEKYFDGDPTNPERKFLKDLRGEVALELGFVKPEDQKRLKAFPVVGTELDRRGADFFFSVDIPGKDKALRIVGDVTSAPEHEKTKRGEGLMEKVIIYGDIADAEMEGKEAYQKTLQKYAGEFIKMAKEKSAPPQKSETSAEKAA
;
A
#
# COMPACT_ATOMS: atom_id res chain seq x y z
N MET A 1 -42.23 7.48 -11.74
CA MET A 1 -40.75 7.40 -11.66
C MET A 1 -40.36 7.24 -10.20
N MET A 2 -40.03 6.03 -9.76
CA MET A 2 -39.54 5.80 -8.39
C MET A 2 -38.05 6.17 -8.34
N ARG A 3 -37.71 7.20 -7.55
CA ARG A 3 -36.32 7.48 -7.16
C ARG A 3 -35.95 6.54 -6.02
N PHE A 4 -35.03 5.61 -6.28
CA PHE A 4 -34.36 4.87 -5.22
C PHE A 4 -33.31 5.81 -4.60
N GLU A 5 -33.71 6.51 -3.53
CA GLU A 5 -32.75 7.14 -2.63
C GLU A 5 -32.09 6.03 -1.82
N SER A 6 -30.86 5.68 -2.20
CA SER A 6 -30.01 4.77 -1.46
C SER A 6 -29.54 5.44 -0.17
N THR A 7 -30.37 5.40 0.87
CA THR A 7 -30.02 5.73 2.25
C THR A 7 -29.20 4.60 2.88
N MET A 8 -27.98 4.39 2.39
CA MET A 8 -26.99 3.67 3.20
C MET A 8 -26.25 4.69 4.07
N PRO A 9 -26.21 4.51 5.40
CA PRO A 9 -25.41 5.36 6.27
C PRO A 9 -23.94 5.22 5.85
N MET A 10 -23.35 6.32 5.38
CA MET A 10 -21.92 6.39 5.09
C MET A 10 -21.16 6.17 6.40
N ARG A 11 -20.41 5.07 6.49
CA ARG A 11 -19.47 4.84 7.60
C ARG A 11 -18.39 5.91 7.51
N GLU A 12 -18.34 6.80 8.49
CA GLU A 12 -17.50 8.01 8.58
C GLU A 12 -15.98 7.83 8.42
N GLY A 13 -15.45 6.61 8.20
CA GLY A 13 -14.02 6.37 7.95
C GLY A 13 -13.59 6.33 6.48
N ARG A 14 -14.48 5.97 5.54
CA ARG A 14 -14.07 5.64 4.15
C ARG A 14 -13.87 6.83 3.21
N ILE A 15 -14.31 8.02 3.62
CA ILE A 15 -14.28 9.21 2.76
C ILE A 15 -12.84 9.75 2.61
N ASN A 16 -11.96 9.52 3.58
CA ASN A 16 -10.56 9.95 3.52
C ASN A 16 -9.67 9.04 2.66
N GLU A 17 -9.81 7.72 2.76
CA GLU A 17 -8.96 6.75 2.01
C GLU A 17 -9.12 6.92 0.48
N VAL A 18 -10.36 6.96 -0.01
CA VAL A 18 -10.63 7.11 -1.45
C VAL A 18 -10.15 8.47 -1.98
N PHE A 19 -10.19 9.52 -1.15
CA PHE A 19 -9.70 10.84 -1.52
C PHE A 19 -8.17 10.84 -1.67
N LEU A 20 -7.47 10.22 -0.71
CA LEU A 20 -6.01 10.22 -0.62
C LEU A 20 -5.35 9.22 -1.59
N VAL A 21 -5.87 8.00 -1.70
CA VAL A 21 -5.23 6.93 -2.49
C VAL A 21 -6.04 6.54 -3.73
N GLY A 22 -7.36 6.73 -3.71
CA GLY A 22 -8.23 6.41 -4.84
C GLY A 22 -8.74 4.98 -4.81
N ARG A 23 -9.57 4.63 -5.80
CA ARG A 23 -10.04 3.26 -6.01
C ARG A 23 -9.29 2.63 -7.18
N PRO A 24 -8.96 1.33 -7.14
CA PRO A 24 -8.42 0.67 -8.29
C PRO A 24 -9.43 0.63 -9.43
N LYS A 25 -8.93 0.78 -10.65
CA LYS A 25 -9.62 0.46 -11.89
C LYS A 25 -8.99 -0.81 -12.44
N PHE A 26 -9.81 -1.78 -12.83
CA PHE A 26 -9.36 -3.03 -13.42
C PHE A 26 -9.75 -3.11 -14.88
N LYS A 27 -8.88 -3.72 -15.70
CA LYS A 27 -9.07 -3.85 -17.14
C LYS A 27 -10.40 -4.55 -17.44
N LYS A 28 -11.04 -4.18 -18.54
CA LYS A 28 -12.33 -4.79 -18.98
C LYS A 28 -12.22 -6.30 -19.21
N GLU A 29 -11.04 -6.77 -19.62
CA GLU A 29 -10.71 -8.17 -19.87
C GLU A 29 -10.36 -8.97 -18.61
N THR A 30 -10.48 -8.37 -17.42
CA THR A 30 -10.25 -9.08 -16.16
C THR A 30 -11.22 -10.26 -16.05
N PRO A 31 -10.72 -11.51 -15.88
CA PRO A 31 -11.58 -12.67 -15.75
C PRO A 31 -12.58 -12.51 -14.60
N PRO A 32 -13.85 -12.92 -14.77
CA PRO A 32 -14.88 -12.77 -13.74
C PRO A 32 -14.50 -13.38 -12.39
N GLU A 33 -13.80 -14.51 -12.38
CA GLU A 33 -13.31 -15.18 -11.18
C GLU A 33 -12.27 -14.36 -10.43
N ILE A 34 -11.38 -13.67 -11.16
CA ILE A 34 -10.37 -12.78 -10.56
C ILE A 34 -11.03 -11.53 -10.03
N LYS A 35 -11.97 -10.95 -10.78
CA LYS A 35 -12.77 -9.83 -10.33
C LYS A 35 -13.50 -10.18 -9.03
N ARG A 36 -14.10 -11.38 -8.96
CA ARG A 36 -14.75 -11.88 -7.75
C ARG A 36 -13.77 -12.07 -6.59
N ALA A 37 -12.59 -12.62 -6.83
CA ALA A 37 -11.55 -12.77 -5.81
C ALA A 37 -11.08 -11.41 -5.25
N LEU A 38 -11.01 -10.38 -6.09
CA LEU A 38 -10.68 -9.02 -5.69
C LEU A 38 -11.84 -8.30 -4.99
N GLU A 39 -13.09 -8.61 -5.33
CA GLU A 39 -14.26 -7.89 -4.82
C GLU A 39 -14.96 -8.58 -3.65
N THR A 40 -14.75 -9.87 -3.40
CA THR A 40 -15.48 -10.65 -2.37
C THR A 40 -14.53 -11.26 -1.34
N ARG A 41 -15.06 -11.60 -0.16
CA ARG A 41 -14.32 -12.34 0.88
C ARG A 41 -13.99 -13.74 0.37
N GLY A 42 -12.88 -13.84 -0.33
CA GLY A 42 -12.39 -15.05 -0.95
C GLY A 42 -11.35 -15.78 -0.09
N GLN A 43 -11.05 -17.02 -0.48
CA GLN A 43 -10.07 -17.88 0.18
C GLN A 43 -8.65 -17.69 -0.37
N GLU A 44 -8.48 -16.80 -1.34
CA GLU A 44 -7.22 -16.58 -2.05
C GLU A 44 -6.13 -16.13 -1.07
N LYS A 45 -4.91 -16.63 -1.30
CA LYS A 45 -3.76 -16.20 -0.52
C LYS A 45 -3.45 -14.74 -0.86
N THR A 46 -3.04 -13.96 0.14
CA THR A 46 -2.74 -12.53 -0.04
C THR A 46 -1.73 -12.27 -1.18
N GLY A 47 -0.70 -13.12 -1.31
CA GLY A 47 0.26 -13.02 -2.41
C GLY A 47 -0.35 -13.15 -3.82
N GLN A 48 -1.45 -13.91 -3.97
CA GLN A 48 -2.18 -14.05 -5.23
C GLN A 48 -3.00 -12.79 -5.52
N LEU A 49 -3.66 -12.23 -4.50
CA LEU A 49 -4.43 -10.99 -4.65
C LEU A 49 -3.55 -9.82 -5.14
N PHE A 50 -2.34 -9.66 -4.60
CA PHE A 50 -1.39 -8.67 -5.12
C PHE A 50 -1.05 -8.91 -6.58
N GLY A 51 -0.78 -10.17 -6.97
CA GLY A 51 -0.49 -10.52 -8.35
C GLY A 51 -1.66 -10.23 -9.30
N TYR A 52 -2.90 -10.41 -8.83
CA TYR A 52 -4.09 -10.03 -9.59
C TYR A 52 -4.19 -8.52 -9.78
N VAL A 53 -3.96 -7.73 -8.72
CA VAL A 53 -3.94 -6.27 -8.85
C VAL A 53 -2.86 -5.84 -9.84
N GLU A 54 -1.61 -6.30 -9.68
CA GLU A 54 -0.50 -5.92 -10.56
C GLU A 54 -0.77 -6.26 -12.04
N LYS A 55 -1.41 -7.39 -12.32
CA LYS A 55 -1.68 -7.87 -13.69
C LYS A 55 -2.86 -7.15 -14.36
N TYR A 56 -3.92 -6.91 -13.60
CA TYR A 56 -5.21 -6.47 -14.12
C TYR A 56 -5.54 -5.00 -13.80
N PHE A 57 -4.65 -4.27 -13.13
CA PHE A 57 -4.80 -2.83 -12.95
C PHE A 57 -4.80 -2.10 -14.30
N ASP A 58 -5.73 -1.16 -14.46
CA ASP A 58 -5.98 -0.41 -15.70
C ASP A 58 -5.33 0.99 -15.70
N GLY A 59 -4.74 1.41 -14.59
CA GLY A 59 -4.01 2.67 -14.46
C GLY A 59 -2.51 2.52 -14.65
N ASP A 60 -1.79 3.65 -14.71
CA ASP A 60 -0.34 3.68 -14.65
C ASP A 60 0.14 3.65 -13.18
N PRO A 61 0.72 2.53 -12.69
CA PRO A 61 1.15 2.44 -11.31
C PRO A 61 2.46 3.22 -11.05
N THR A 62 3.15 3.70 -12.08
CA THR A 62 4.32 4.59 -11.92
C THR A 62 3.91 6.06 -11.80
N ASN A 63 2.64 6.38 -12.09
CA ASN A 63 2.08 7.72 -12.00
C ASN A 63 0.62 7.65 -11.50
N PRO A 64 0.41 7.32 -10.21
CA PRO A 64 -0.93 7.16 -9.66
C PRO A 64 -1.74 8.46 -9.75
N GLU A 65 -3.04 8.36 -10.03
CA GLU A 65 -3.93 9.50 -10.27
C GLU A 65 -4.06 10.44 -9.06
N ARG A 66 -3.98 9.91 -7.84
CA ARG A 66 -4.13 10.70 -6.62
C ARG A 66 -2.83 11.35 -6.19
N LYS A 67 -2.90 12.67 -5.95
CA LYS A 67 -1.78 13.52 -5.57
C LYS A 67 -1.01 12.95 -4.36
N PHE A 68 -1.70 12.59 -3.29
CA PHE A 68 -1.03 12.06 -2.10
C PHE A 68 -0.23 10.78 -2.40
N LEU A 69 -0.84 9.79 -3.04
CA LEU A 69 -0.15 8.54 -3.38
C LEU A 69 1.01 8.78 -4.38
N LYS A 70 0.86 9.75 -5.28
CA LYS A 70 1.89 10.16 -6.23
C LYS A 70 3.08 10.83 -5.54
N ASP A 71 2.82 11.76 -4.63
CA ASP A 71 3.85 12.49 -3.90
C ASP A 71 4.58 11.55 -2.93
N LEU A 72 3.85 10.67 -2.22
CA LEU A 72 4.43 9.65 -1.37
C LEU A 72 5.32 8.67 -2.16
N ARG A 73 4.87 8.25 -3.36
CA ARG A 73 5.71 7.44 -4.26
C ARG A 73 7.00 8.20 -4.62
N GLY A 74 6.91 9.50 -4.89
CA GLY A 74 8.04 10.37 -5.18
C GLY A 74 9.09 10.35 -4.06
N GLU A 75 8.66 10.56 -2.82
CA GLU A 75 9.56 10.52 -1.66
C GLU A 75 10.16 9.13 -1.45
N VAL A 76 9.38 8.05 -1.60
CA VAL A 76 9.90 6.68 -1.52
C VAL A 76 10.94 6.42 -2.61
N ALA A 77 10.73 6.92 -3.84
CA ALA A 77 11.71 6.79 -4.92
C ALA A 77 13.01 7.54 -4.59
N LEU A 78 12.92 8.76 -4.05
CA LEU A 78 14.08 9.55 -3.65
C LEU A 78 14.88 8.84 -2.56
N GLU A 79 14.21 8.32 -1.54
CA GLU A 79 14.85 7.58 -0.43
C GLU A 79 15.45 6.23 -0.88
N LEU A 80 14.90 5.60 -1.92
CA LEU A 80 15.50 4.43 -2.59
C LEU A 80 16.69 4.79 -3.50
N GLY A 81 16.97 6.08 -3.72
CA GLY A 81 17.98 6.56 -4.65
C GLY A 81 17.60 6.38 -6.12
N PHE A 82 16.31 6.25 -6.44
CA PHE A 82 15.79 6.11 -7.81
C PHE A 82 15.73 7.48 -8.50
N VAL A 83 16.91 8.05 -8.78
CA VAL A 83 17.05 9.38 -9.39
C VAL A 83 16.78 9.34 -10.90
N LYS A 84 17.10 8.22 -11.56
CA LYS A 84 16.95 8.07 -13.01
C LYS A 84 15.52 7.68 -13.39
N PRO A 85 14.97 8.14 -14.52
CA PRO A 85 13.64 7.76 -14.99
C PRO A 85 13.44 6.24 -15.08
N GLU A 86 14.47 5.50 -15.45
CA GLU A 86 14.45 4.04 -15.56
C GLU A 86 14.30 3.38 -14.19
N ASP A 87 14.97 3.91 -13.17
CA ASP A 87 14.89 3.40 -11.80
C ASP A 87 13.53 3.72 -11.18
N GLN A 88 12.96 4.89 -11.48
CA GLN A 88 11.62 5.24 -11.01
C GLN A 88 10.54 4.27 -11.51
N LYS A 89 10.69 3.70 -12.71
CA LYS A 89 9.74 2.69 -13.24
C LYS A 89 9.71 1.40 -12.42
N ARG A 90 10.74 1.15 -11.61
CA ARG A 90 10.84 -0.02 -10.73
C ARG A 90 9.98 0.10 -9.48
N LEU A 91 9.60 1.32 -9.10
CA LEU A 91 8.66 1.59 -8.01
C LEU A 91 7.27 1.86 -8.57
N LYS A 92 6.34 0.96 -8.24
CA LYS A 92 4.93 0.99 -8.64
C LYS A 92 4.06 1.17 -7.41
N ALA A 93 3.00 1.95 -7.52
CA ALA A 93 2.04 2.22 -6.46
C ALA A 93 0.64 1.82 -6.94
N PHE A 94 -0.04 0.99 -6.14
CA PHE A 94 -1.36 0.46 -6.49
C PHE A 94 -2.37 0.79 -5.39
N PRO A 95 -3.43 1.55 -5.68
CA PRO A 95 -4.55 1.68 -4.75
C PRO A 95 -5.35 0.37 -4.72
N VAL A 96 -5.86 -0.01 -3.56
CA VAL A 96 -6.65 -1.23 -3.38
C VAL A 96 -7.91 -1.02 -2.54
N VAL A 97 -8.28 0.24 -2.27
CA VAL A 97 -9.50 0.60 -1.55
C VAL A 97 -10.75 0.01 -2.20
N GLY A 98 -11.54 -0.70 -1.41
CA GLY A 98 -12.74 -1.43 -1.83
C GLY A 98 -12.50 -2.88 -2.26
N THR A 99 -11.24 -3.33 -2.35
CA THR A 99 -10.90 -4.72 -2.70
C THR A 99 -10.78 -5.62 -1.47
N GLU A 100 -10.57 -6.91 -1.69
CA GLU A 100 -10.28 -7.88 -0.63
C GLU A 100 -8.95 -7.59 0.08
N LEU A 101 -8.00 -6.90 -0.56
CA LEU A 101 -6.77 -6.45 0.11
C LEU A 101 -7.06 -5.34 1.14
N ASP A 102 -7.97 -4.42 0.81
CA ASP A 102 -8.48 -3.40 1.75
C ASP A 102 -9.16 -4.06 2.95
N ARG A 103 -10.00 -5.08 2.73
CA ARG A 103 -10.58 -5.84 3.85
C ARG A 103 -9.57 -6.55 4.73
N ARG A 104 -8.37 -6.82 4.20
CA ARG A 104 -7.24 -7.40 4.93
C ARG A 104 -6.35 -6.33 5.57
N GLY A 105 -6.68 -5.05 5.41
CA GLY A 105 -6.05 -3.90 6.05
C GLY A 105 -4.97 -3.23 5.23
N ALA A 106 -5.16 -3.13 3.91
CA ALA A 106 -4.28 -2.37 3.01
C ALA A 106 -5.11 -1.44 2.11
N ASP A 107 -4.88 -0.15 2.18
CA ASP A 107 -5.51 0.83 1.28
C ASP A 107 -4.76 0.98 -0.04
N PHE A 108 -3.45 0.78 0.01
CA PHE A 108 -2.57 0.76 -1.15
C PHE A 108 -1.35 -0.12 -0.87
N PHE A 109 -0.56 -0.40 -1.91
CA PHE A 109 0.76 -0.99 -1.73
C PHE A 109 1.77 -0.46 -2.75
N PHE A 110 3.04 -0.45 -2.34
CA PHE A 110 4.17 -0.30 -3.24
C PHE A 110 4.68 -1.66 -3.68
N SER A 111 5.03 -1.78 -4.94
CA SER A 111 5.73 -2.93 -5.52
C SER A 111 7.06 -2.44 -6.09
N VAL A 112 8.16 -3.01 -5.61
CA VAL A 112 9.52 -2.62 -5.96
C VAL A 112 10.23 -3.78 -6.64
N ASP A 113 10.59 -3.57 -7.92
CA ASP A 113 11.40 -4.53 -8.67
C ASP A 113 12.86 -4.44 -8.20
N ILE A 114 13.33 -5.44 -7.44
CA ILE A 114 14.71 -5.52 -6.92
C ILE A 114 15.55 -6.35 -7.90
N PRO A 115 16.74 -5.87 -8.35
CA PRO A 115 17.54 -6.58 -9.33
C PRO A 115 18.06 -7.87 -8.70
N GLY A 116 17.98 -8.98 -9.43
CA GLY A 116 18.41 -10.29 -8.94
C GLY A 116 17.42 -10.97 -7.98
N LYS A 117 16.21 -10.43 -7.79
CA LYS A 117 15.11 -11.14 -7.11
C LYS A 117 13.99 -11.46 -8.10
N ASP A 118 13.50 -12.70 -8.05
CA ASP A 118 12.41 -13.16 -8.93
C ASP A 118 11.04 -12.58 -8.56
N LYS A 119 10.91 -12.02 -7.35
CA LYS A 119 9.67 -11.41 -6.86
C LYS A 119 9.93 -9.98 -6.42
N ALA A 120 9.04 -9.09 -6.86
CA ALA A 120 8.99 -7.73 -6.36
C ALA A 120 8.77 -7.73 -4.86
N LEU A 121 9.44 -6.81 -4.16
CA LEU A 121 9.16 -6.52 -2.77
C LEU A 121 7.87 -5.72 -2.70
N ARG A 122 6.93 -6.16 -1.85
CA ARG A 122 5.66 -5.48 -1.63
C ARG A 122 5.64 -4.90 -0.22
N ILE A 123 5.14 -3.68 -0.10
CA ILE A 123 4.94 -3.03 1.20
C ILE A 123 3.58 -2.36 1.15
N VAL A 124 2.69 -2.70 2.08
CA VAL A 124 1.33 -2.15 2.12
C VAL A 124 1.26 -0.92 2.99
N GLY A 125 0.40 0.02 2.61
CA GLY A 125 0.04 1.18 3.39
C GLY A 125 -1.44 1.14 3.77
N ASP A 126 -1.74 1.58 4.98
CA ASP A 126 -3.10 1.72 5.52
C ASP A 126 -3.23 3.11 6.10
N VAL A 127 -4.14 3.91 5.55
CA VAL A 127 -4.37 5.30 5.89
C VAL A 127 -5.54 5.36 6.84
N THR A 128 -5.28 5.75 8.09
CA THR A 128 -6.30 5.80 9.12
C THR A 128 -6.26 7.11 9.90
N SER A 129 -7.45 7.62 10.23
CA SER A 129 -7.62 8.74 11.16
C SER A 129 -7.65 8.28 12.62
N ALA A 130 -7.72 6.97 12.90
CA ALA A 130 -7.72 6.45 14.26
C ALA A 130 -6.31 6.62 14.88
N PRO A 131 -6.18 7.14 16.11
CA PRO A 131 -4.89 7.42 16.72
C PRO A 131 -4.07 6.15 17.02
N GLU A 132 -2.74 6.26 17.08
CA GLU A 132 -1.78 5.14 17.14
C GLU A 132 -1.99 4.14 18.31
N HIS A 133 -2.64 4.57 19.40
CA HIS A 133 -2.94 3.72 20.55
C HIS A 133 -4.17 2.81 20.32
N GLU A 134 -5.02 3.11 19.33
CA GLU A 134 -6.12 2.26 18.89
C GLU A 134 -5.67 1.32 17.76
N LYS A 135 -4.51 0.64 17.92
CA LYS A 135 -4.09 -0.53 17.12
C LYS A 135 -5.10 -1.67 17.30
N THR A 136 -6.32 -1.47 16.84
CA THR A 136 -7.43 -2.41 16.96
C THR A 136 -7.27 -3.44 15.88
N LYS A 137 -6.60 -4.57 16.17
CA LYS A 137 -6.80 -5.90 15.51
C LYS A 137 -7.03 -5.93 13.98
N ARG A 138 -6.59 -4.91 13.22
CA ARG A 138 -6.86 -4.69 11.80
C ARG A 138 -5.56 -4.93 11.06
N GLY A 139 -5.43 -6.12 10.50
CA GLY A 139 -4.21 -6.53 9.78
C GLY A 139 -3.48 -7.73 10.40
N GLU A 140 -4.09 -8.47 11.34
CA GLU A 140 -3.65 -9.83 11.66
C GLU A 140 -3.73 -10.68 10.38
N GLY A 141 -2.62 -10.75 9.63
CA GLY A 141 -2.53 -11.50 8.37
C GLY A 141 -1.75 -10.81 7.24
N LEU A 142 -1.47 -9.51 7.31
CA LEU A 142 -0.57 -8.83 6.37
C LEU A 142 0.79 -8.63 7.03
N MET A 143 1.79 -9.42 6.63
CA MET A 143 3.14 -9.40 7.23
C MET A 143 3.94 -8.10 6.96
N GLU A 144 3.39 -7.09 6.27
CA GLU A 144 4.17 -6.04 5.61
C GLU A 144 3.46 -4.67 5.57
N LYS A 145 3.03 -4.14 6.72
CA LYS A 145 2.11 -2.99 6.81
C LYS A 145 2.73 -1.75 7.44
N VAL A 146 2.79 -0.65 6.69
CA VAL A 146 2.99 0.73 7.18
C VAL A 146 1.63 1.32 7.50
N ILE A 147 1.46 1.89 8.70
CA ILE A 147 0.21 2.55 9.08
C ILE A 147 0.44 4.06 9.05
N ILE A 148 -0.30 4.73 8.19
CA ILE A 148 -0.28 6.17 7.99
C ILE A 148 -1.39 6.76 8.85
N TYR A 149 -0.99 7.49 9.88
CA TYR A 149 -1.87 8.04 10.90
C TYR A 149 -2.15 9.52 10.70
N GLY A 150 -3.39 9.91 10.97
CA GLY A 150 -3.78 11.30 11.24
C GLY A 150 -4.35 12.06 10.05
N ASP A 151 -4.66 13.33 10.30
CA ASP A 151 -5.04 14.30 9.28
C ASP A 151 -3.79 14.63 8.46
N ILE A 152 -3.67 14.01 7.29
CA ILE A 152 -2.57 14.27 6.37
C ILE A 152 -2.64 15.76 6.00
N ALA A 153 -1.65 16.52 6.47
CA ALA A 153 -1.63 17.96 6.32
C ALA A 153 -1.96 18.38 4.89
N ASP A 154 -3.01 19.19 4.71
CA ASP A 154 -3.32 19.69 3.38
C ASP A 154 -2.24 20.71 2.98
N ALA A 155 -1.53 20.44 1.88
CA ALA A 155 -0.49 21.33 1.37
C ALA A 155 -1.01 22.75 1.07
N GLU A 156 -2.32 22.90 0.83
CA GLU A 156 -3.00 24.17 0.57
C GLU A 156 -3.41 24.90 1.85
N MET A 157 -3.75 24.17 2.94
CA MET A 157 -4.26 24.78 4.18
C MET A 157 -3.23 24.86 5.31
N GLU A 158 -2.36 23.85 5.45
CA GLU A 158 -1.41 23.70 6.56
C GLU A 158 0.04 24.01 6.15
N GLY A 159 0.27 24.27 4.86
CA GLY A 159 1.54 24.68 4.30
C GLY A 159 2.41 23.51 3.82
N LYS A 160 3.18 23.79 2.76
CA LYS A 160 3.98 22.79 2.02
C LYS A 160 5.00 22.05 2.91
N GLU A 161 5.56 22.70 3.92
CA GLU A 161 6.58 22.09 4.78
C GLU A 161 6.04 20.98 5.68
N ALA A 162 4.85 21.16 6.27
CA ALA A 162 4.22 20.16 7.13
C ALA A 162 3.83 18.91 6.33
N TYR A 163 3.27 19.13 5.14
CA TYR A 163 2.96 18.07 4.18
C TYR A 163 4.22 17.30 3.77
N GLN A 164 5.29 18.00 3.40
CA GLN A 164 6.55 17.37 2.99
C GLN A 164 7.18 16.53 4.11
N LYS A 165 7.21 17.04 5.34
CA LYS A 165 7.71 16.29 6.51
C LYS A 165 6.91 15.01 6.74
N THR A 166 5.60 15.06 6.53
CA THR A 166 4.71 13.91 6.66
C THR A 166 5.06 12.84 5.60
N LEU A 167 5.24 13.25 4.34
CA LEU A 167 5.65 12.33 3.27
C LEU A 167 7.02 11.70 3.55
N GLN A 168 8.00 12.49 3.98
CA GLN A 168 9.35 12.00 4.32
C GLN A 168 9.35 11.00 5.47
N LYS A 169 8.56 11.26 6.52
CA LYS A 169 8.38 10.32 7.63
C LYS A 169 7.91 8.95 7.12
N TYR A 170 6.83 8.94 6.35
CA TYR A 170 6.26 7.68 5.85
C TYR A 170 7.18 6.99 4.83
N ALA A 171 7.82 7.75 3.94
CA ALA A 171 8.83 7.21 3.04
C ALA A 171 9.96 6.51 3.81
N GLY A 172 10.48 7.14 4.88
CA GLY A 172 11.47 6.52 5.76
C GLY A 172 11.00 5.21 6.40
N GLU A 173 9.74 5.13 6.84
CA GLU A 173 9.15 3.89 7.36
C GLU A 173 9.05 2.79 6.31
N PHE A 174 8.63 3.13 5.08
CA PHE A 174 8.64 2.19 3.94
C PHE A 174 10.04 1.64 3.68
N ILE A 175 11.06 2.50 3.68
CA ILE A 175 12.45 2.08 3.47
C ILE A 175 12.97 1.20 4.57
N LYS A 176 12.66 1.52 5.83
CA LYS A 176 13.06 0.70 6.97
C LYS A 176 12.55 -0.72 6.79
N MET A 177 11.26 -0.88 6.46
CA MET A 177 10.68 -2.20 6.16
C MET A 177 11.31 -2.85 4.93
N ALA A 178 11.67 -2.06 3.91
CA ALA A 178 12.33 -2.58 2.72
C ALA A 178 13.73 -3.13 3.01
N LYS A 179 14.52 -2.42 3.81
CA LYS A 179 15.89 -2.79 4.20
C LYS A 179 15.92 -4.02 5.10
N GLU A 180 15.02 -4.08 6.09
CA GLU A 180 14.88 -5.25 6.98
C GLU A 180 14.60 -6.54 6.18
N LYS A 181 13.97 -6.44 5.01
CA LYS A 181 13.62 -7.58 4.15
C LYS A 181 14.56 -7.84 2.98
N SER A 182 15.36 -6.84 2.59
CA SER A 182 16.39 -7.00 1.57
C SER A 182 17.69 -7.54 2.14
N ALA A 183 17.91 -7.42 3.45
CA ALA A 183 19.04 -8.02 4.15
C ALA A 183 19.01 -9.57 4.05
N PRO A 184 20.15 -10.22 3.77
CA PRO A 184 20.25 -11.68 3.86
C PRO A 184 19.94 -12.14 5.29
N PRO A 185 19.33 -13.31 5.50
CA PRO A 185 19.07 -13.82 6.85
C PRO A 185 20.40 -13.86 7.61
N GLN A 186 20.49 -13.11 8.72
CA GLN A 186 21.58 -13.29 9.66
C GLN A 186 21.51 -14.76 10.09
N LYS A 187 22.53 -15.54 9.74
CA LYS A 187 22.73 -16.86 10.31
C LYS A 187 22.77 -16.64 11.82
N SER A 188 21.74 -17.08 12.54
CA SER A 188 21.83 -17.22 13.98
C SER A 188 22.99 -18.16 14.22
N GLU A 189 24.07 -17.65 14.80
CA GLU A 189 25.18 -18.47 15.26
C GLU A 189 24.60 -19.54 16.17
N THR A 190 24.69 -20.77 15.69
CA THR A 190 24.49 -21.99 16.44
C THR A 190 25.32 -21.94 17.71
N SER A 191 24.67 -21.75 18.86
CA SER A 191 25.21 -22.16 20.15
C SER A 191 25.17 -23.69 20.25
N ALA A 192 26.01 -24.35 19.44
CA ALA A 192 26.44 -25.71 19.71
C ALA A 192 27.56 -25.63 20.75
N GLU A 193 27.19 -25.39 22.01
CA GLU A 193 28.13 -25.58 23.12
C GLU A 193 27.37 -25.91 24.40
N LYS A 194 27.10 -27.20 24.59
CA LYS A 194 27.11 -27.90 25.88
C LYS A 194 26.87 -29.39 25.65
N ALA A 195 27.91 -30.04 25.14
CA ALA A 195 28.17 -31.45 25.38
C ALA A 195 29.65 -31.55 25.73
N ALA A 196 29.94 -31.32 27.01
CA ALA A 196 31.16 -31.74 27.70
C ALA A 196 30.82 -31.86 29.19
#